data_AF-A0AAU5MMI4-F1
#
_entry.id   AF-A0AAU5MMI4-F1
#
_cell.length_a   1.000
_cell.length_b   1.000
_cell.length_c   1.000
_cell.angle_alpha   90.00
_cell.angle_beta   90.00
_cell.angle_gamma   90.00
#
_symmetry.space_group_name_H-M   'P 1'
#
loop_
_entity.id
_entity.type
_entity.pdbx_description
1 polymer ?
#
loop_
_entity_poly.entity_id
_entity_poly.type
_entity_poly.pdbx_seq_one_letter_code
_entity_poly.pdbx_strand_id
1 'polypeptide(L)'
;MLPTLSPTAPVILTPTGDPTPVEKAVVDGIAADFGLEMFLYTVFCRPDGSCRIWYAWTAGGHQLGDRIDQTAHAAGLDCADNFYIARRHLTEHQRGRVRVEAHPLRLIMADVQSGVRAPEPERDKVRRLIGIAAEDSGQPELADRPVPRWMGVGPALLNRATP
;
A
#
# COMPACT_ATOMS: atom_id res chain seq x y z
N MET A 1 -18.06 7.82 51.91
CA MET A 1 -18.44 6.72 51.00
C MET A 1 -18.02 7.12 49.60
N LEU A 2 -17.12 6.36 48.96
CA LEU A 2 -16.72 6.60 47.57
C LEU A 2 -17.67 5.86 46.64
N PRO A 3 -18.09 6.45 45.50
CA PRO A 3 -18.98 5.75 44.57
C PRO A 3 -18.21 4.64 43.85
N THR A 4 -18.74 3.42 43.93
CA THR A 4 -18.28 2.27 43.17
C THR A 4 -18.64 2.49 41.70
N LEU A 5 -17.65 2.66 40.83
CA LEU A 5 -17.86 2.70 39.37
C LEU A 5 -18.30 1.31 38.92
N SER A 6 -19.54 1.19 38.42
CA SER A 6 -20.03 -0.04 37.80
C SER A 6 -19.15 -0.43 36.63
N PRO A 7 -18.75 -1.72 36.49
CA PRO A 7 -18.00 -2.17 35.34
C PRO A 7 -18.84 -1.93 34.08
N THR A 8 -18.31 -1.12 33.17
CA THR A 8 -18.94 -0.86 31.88
C THR A 8 -19.05 -2.20 31.14
N ALA A 9 -20.27 -2.62 30.84
CA ALA A 9 -20.48 -3.83 30.06
C ALA A 9 -19.67 -3.75 28.76
N PRO A 10 -18.99 -4.82 28.33
CA PRO A 10 -18.21 -4.79 27.11
C PRO A 10 -19.14 -4.43 25.94
N VAL A 11 -18.76 -3.41 25.17
CA VAL A 11 -19.46 -3.05 23.94
C VAL A 11 -19.22 -4.19 22.95
N ILE A 12 -20.20 -5.08 22.82
CA ILE A 12 -20.22 -6.11 21.79
C ILE A 12 -20.86 -5.47 20.56
N LEU A 13 -20.04 -5.13 19.58
CA LEU A 13 -20.55 -4.74 18.26
C LEU A 13 -21.22 -5.97 17.64
N THR A 14 -22.54 -5.92 17.48
CA THR A 14 -23.27 -6.95 16.72
C THR A 14 -22.76 -6.91 15.28
N PRO A 15 -22.35 -8.04 14.67
CA PRO A 15 -21.81 -8.03 13.31
C PRO A 15 -22.86 -7.49 12.33
N THR A 16 -22.57 -6.36 11.69
CA THR A 16 -23.30 -5.93 10.49
C THR A 16 -22.89 -6.86 9.35
N GLY A 17 -23.84 -7.26 8.50
CA GLY A 17 -23.55 -8.08 7.31
C GLY A 17 -22.55 -7.42 6.35
N ASP A 18 -22.42 -6.10 6.42
CA ASP A 18 -21.36 -5.33 5.77
C ASP A 18 -20.24 -4.96 6.77
N PRO A 19 -19.01 -5.48 6.60
CA PRO A 19 -17.87 -5.14 7.46
C PRO A 19 -17.22 -3.79 7.11
N THR A 20 -17.59 -3.15 5.99
CA THR A 20 -16.90 -1.97 5.45
C THR A 20 -16.84 -0.78 6.42
N PRO A 21 -17.89 -0.43 7.18
CA PRO A 21 -17.81 0.67 8.15
C PRO A 21 -16.80 0.39 9.28
N VAL A 22 -16.71 -0.87 9.72
CA VAL A 22 -15.77 -1.30 10.76
C VAL A 22 -14.34 -1.30 10.22
N GLU A 23 -14.11 -1.86 9.03
CA GLU A 23 -12.81 -1.83 8.36
C GLU A 23 -12.33 -0.38 8.17
N LYS A 24 -13.20 0.53 7.70
CA LYS A 24 -12.87 1.94 7.56
C LYS A 24 -12.49 2.58 8.89
N ALA A 25 -13.25 2.35 9.96
CA ALA A 25 -12.93 2.90 11.28
C ALA A 25 -11.58 2.38 11.81
N VAL A 26 -11.24 1.11 11.51
CA VAL A 26 -9.93 0.53 11.81
C VAL A 26 -8.82 1.23 11.00
N VAL A 27 -9.02 1.44 9.69
CA VAL A 27 -8.05 2.17 8.85
C VAL A 27 -7.85 3.60 9.35
N ASP A 28 -8.94 4.32 9.66
CA ASP A 28 -8.87 5.69 10.18
C ASP A 28 -8.10 5.74 11.52
N GLY A 29 -8.37 4.79 12.42
CA GLY A 29 -7.68 4.67 13.70
C GLY A 29 -6.19 4.37 13.55
N ILE A 30 -5.83 3.46 12.62
CA ILE A 30 -4.44 3.14 12.29
C ILE A 30 -3.74 4.36 11.70
N ALA A 31 -4.37 5.07 10.76
CA ALA A 31 -3.79 6.22 10.09
C ALA A 31 -3.48 7.38 11.05
N ALA A 32 -4.23 7.50 12.15
CA ALA A 32 -3.99 8.51 13.18
C ALA A 32 -2.68 8.31 13.96
N ASP A 33 -2.14 7.09 13.97
CA ASP A 33 -0.88 6.77 14.66
C ASP A 33 0.37 7.07 13.79
N PHE A 34 0.18 7.40 12.51
CA PHE A 34 1.26 7.68 11.58
C PHE A 34 1.51 9.19 11.38
N GLY A 35 2.76 9.53 11.03
CA GLY A 35 3.15 10.88 10.71
C GLY A 35 2.49 11.42 9.43
N LEU A 36 2.80 12.69 9.12
CA LEU A 36 2.38 13.33 7.87
C LEU A 36 3.00 12.65 6.65
N GLU A 37 2.36 12.80 5.49
CA GLU A 37 2.90 12.40 4.18
C GLU A 37 3.29 10.92 4.10
N MET A 38 2.38 10.06 4.55
CA MET A 38 2.50 8.60 4.47
C MET A 38 1.50 8.05 3.45
N PHE A 39 1.92 7.02 2.73
CA PHE A 39 1.03 6.09 2.03
C PHE A 39 0.94 4.81 2.87
N LEU A 40 -0.28 4.36 3.16
CA LEU A 40 -0.58 3.18 3.96
C LEU A 40 -1.26 2.14 3.07
N TYR A 41 -0.59 1.00 2.91
CA TYR A 41 -1.13 -0.18 2.26
C TYR A 41 -1.61 -1.16 3.33
N THR A 42 -2.93 -1.22 3.53
CA THR A 42 -3.55 -2.02 4.61
C THR A 42 -4.18 -3.28 4.06
N VAL A 43 -3.77 -4.44 4.57
CA VAL A 43 -4.29 -5.76 4.20
C VAL A 43 -5.10 -6.34 5.35
N PHE A 44 -6.39 -6.60 5.11
CA PHE A 44 -7.27 -7.35 5.99
C PHE A 44 -7.31 -8.80 5.54
N CYS A 45 -6.64 -9.69 6.28
CA CYS A 45 -6.67 -11.13 6.03
C CYS A 45 -7.95 -11.74 6.63
N ARG A 46 -8.72 -12.47 5.82
CA ARG A 46 -9.95 -13.14 6.24
C ARG A 46 -9.71 -14.61 6.60
N PRO A 47 -10.55 -15.22 7.46
CA PRO A 47 -10.42 -16.64 7.85
C PRO A 47 -10.46 -17.63 6.69
N ASP A 48 -11.14 -17.28 5.60
CA ASP A 48 -11.28 -18.08 4.40
C ASP A 48 -10.03 -18.07 3.51
N GLY A 49 -8.97 -17.38 3.93
CA GLY A 49 -7.73 -17.21 3.18
C GLY A 49 -7.75 -16.05 2.19
N SER A 50 -8.90 -15.38 2.00
CA SER A 50 -8.97 -14.18 1.17
C SER A 50 -8.38 -12.95 1.87
N CYS A 51 -8.10 -11.91 1.10
CA CYS A 51 -7.68 -10.63 1.65
C CYS A 51 -8.46 -9.47 1.01
N ARG A 52 -8.57 -8.36 1.75
CA ARG A 52 -9.02 -7.07 1.22
C ARG A 52 -7.95 -6.03 1.47
N ILE A 53 -7.65 -5.24 0.45
CA ILE A 53 -6.64 -4.20 0.49
C ILE A 53 -7.33 -2.83 0.57
N TRP A 54 -6.80 -1.95 1.42
CA TRP A 54 -7.18 -0.55 1.53
C TRP A 54 -5.95 0.33 1.33
N TYR A 55 -6.12 1.39 0.55
CA TYR A 55 -5.14 2.46 0.42
C TYR A 55 -5.59 3.65 1.24
N ALA A 56 -4.68 4.19 2.06
CA ALA A 56 -4.92 5.42 2.80
C ALA A 56 -3.69 6.33 2.71
N TRP A 57 -3.92 7.63 2.83
CA TRP A 57 -2.87 8.63 2.86
C TRP A 57 -3.07 9.51 4.08
N THR A 58 -2.01 9.76 4.84
CA THR A 58 -2.06 10.75 5.91
C THR A 58 -2.02 12.16 5.32
N ALA A 59 -2.18 13.18 6.18
CA ALA A 59 -2.25 14.57 5.72
C ALA A 59 -1.03 14.96 4.85
N GLY A 60 -1.30 15.57 3.70
CA GLY A 60 -0.32 15.92 2.66
C GLY A 60 0.11 14.75 1.74
N GLY A 61 -0.22 13.51 2.10
CA GLY A 61 0.21 12.31 1.38
C GLY A 61 -0.39 12.18 -0.02
N HIS A 62 -1.65 12.60 -0.23
CA HIS A 62 -2.28 12.57 -1.54
C HIS A 62 -1.50 13.40 -2.57
N GLN A 63 -1.26 14.69 -2.26
CA GLN A 63 -0.60 15.60 -3.19
C GLN A 63 0.86 15.20 -3.43
N LEU A 64 1.55 14.72 -2.40
CA LEU A 64 2.94 14.27 -2.56
C LEU A 64 3.02 12.97 -3.35
N GLY A 65 2.13 12.02 -3.11
CA GLY A 65 2.06 10.76 -3.85
C GLY A 65 1.87 10.98 -5.35
N ASP A 66 0.92 11.82 -5.75
CA ASP A 66 0.69 12.14 -7.16
C ASP A 66 1.90 12.83 -7.81
N ARG A 67 2.60 13.68 -7.05
CA ARG A 67 3.82 14.34 -7.53
C ARG A 67 4.97 13.34 -7.71
N ILE A 68 5.11 12.36 -6.81
CA ILE A 68 6.08 11.28 -6.95
C ILE A 68 5.80 10.52 -8.24
N ASP A 69 4.54 10.14 -8.49
CA ASP A 69 4.16 9.36 -9.68
C ASP A 69 4.48 10.12 -10.98
N GLN A 70 4.16 11.41 -11.03
CA GLN A 70 4.51 12.26 -12.17
C GLN A 70 6.03 12.34 -12.38
N THR A 71 6.79 12.52 -11.30
CA THR A 71 8.26 12.61 -11.35
C THR A 71 8.89 11.29 -11.80
N ALA A 72 8.39 10.17 -11.26
CA ALA A 72 8.85 8.83 -11.60
C ALA A 72 8.60 8.50 -13.07
N HIS A 73 7.40 8.82 -13.59
CA HIS A 73 7.09 8.66 -15.01
C HIS A 73 7.99 9.52 -15.91
N ALA A 74 8.20 10.80 -15.55
CA ALA A 74 9.07 11.69 -16.31
C ALA A 74 10.54 11.19 -16.31
N ALA A 75 10.98 10.58 -15.22
CA ALA A 75 12.32 9.99 -15.09
C ALA A 75 12.44 8.58 -15.74
N GLY A 76 11.37 8.05 -16.30
CA GLY A 76 11.36 6.72 -16.94
C GLY A 76 11.54 5.56 -15.95
N LEU A 77 11.10 5.72 -14.70
CA LEU A 77 11.10 4.62 -13.71
C LEU A 77 10.07 3.55 -14.09
N ASP A 78 10.45 2.29 -13.84
CA ASP A 78 9.60 1.13 -14.07
C ASP A 78 9.07 0.53 -12.75
N CYS A 79 8.33 -0.58 -12.84
CA CYS A 79 7.77 -1.20 -11.65
C CYS A 79 8.82 -1.85 -10.75
N ALA A 80 9.97 -2.26 -11.27
CA ALA A 80 11.05 -2.80 -10.44
C ALA A 80 11.65 -1.68 -9.58
N ASP A 81 11.86 -0.51 -10.17
CA ASP A 81 12.27 0.69 -9.42
C ASP A 81 11.23 1.06 -8.35
N ASN A 82 9.94 0.98 -8.69
CA ASN A 82 8.85 1.22 -7.72
C ASN A 82 8.92 0.28 -6.52
N PHE A 83 8.98 -1.03 -6.73
CA PHE A 83 9.07 -2.01 -5.64
C PHE A 83 10.33 -1.81 -4.79
N TYR A 84 11.47 -1.56 -5.43
CA TYR A 84 12.72 -1.36 -4.72
C TYR A 84 12.68 -0.10 -3.84
N ILE A 85 12.28 1.04 -4.40
CA ILE A 85 12.23 2.32 -3.68
C ILE A 85 11.17 2.29 -2.57
N ALA A 86 9.95 1.81 -2.87
CA ALA A 86 8.85 1.80 -1.91
C ALA A 86 9.13 0.88 -0.70
N ARG A 87 9.91 -0.20 -0.90
CA ARG A 87 10.27 -1.14 0.16
C ARG A 87 11.46 -0.69 1.01
N ARG A 88 12.34 0.17 0.48
CA ARG A 88 13.58 0.57 1.15
C ARG A 88 13.36 1.29 2.49
N HIS A 89 12.24 2.00 2.60
CA HIS A 89 11.86 2.78 3.78
C HIS A 89 10.56 2.29 4.43
N LEU A 90 10.08 1.13 4.00
CA LEU A 90 8.83 0.54 4.50
C LEU A 90 8.97 0.20 5.98
N THR A 91 7.95 0.56 6.76
CA THR A 91 7.73 0.00 8.10
C THR A 91 6.48 -0.87 8.09
N GLU A 92 6.60 -2.10 8.57
CA GLU A 92 5.48 -3.04 8.66
C GLU A 92 4.91 -3.06 10.08
N HIS A 93 3.58 -2.99 10.18
CA HIS A 93 2.84 -3.14 11.42
C HIS A 93 1.81 -4.25 11.27
N GLN A 94 1.61 -5.02 12.33
CA GLN A 94 0.60 -6.08 12.36
C GLN A 94 -0.23 -6.00 13.63
N ARG A 95 -1.56 -6.03 13.48
CA ARG A 95 -2.51 -6.12 14.58
C ARG A 95 -3.55 -7.19 14.28
N GLY A 96 -3.35 -8.38 14.86
CA GLY A 96 -4.18 -9.53 14.58
C GLY A 96 -4.16 -9.90 13.10
N ARG A 97 -5.31 -9.75 12.43
CA ARG A 97 -5.50 -10.05 11.00
C ARG A 97 -5.27 -8.87 10.06
N VAL A 98 -4.88 -7.71 10.60
CA VAL A 98 -4.60 -6.51 9.82
C VAL A 98 -3.09 -6.34 9.72
N ARG A 99 -2.57 -6.32 8.49
CA ARG A 99 -1.19 -5.90 8.19
C ARG A 99 -1.23 -4.51 7.58
N VAL A 100 -0.33 -3.64 8.00
CA VAL A 100 -0.20 -2.27 7.50
C VAL A 100 1.23 -2.07 7.06
N GLU A 101 1.40 -1.74 5.79
CA GLU A 101 2.66 -1.35 5.20
C GLU A 101 2.67 0.19 5.11
N ALA A 102 3.54 0.83 5.88
CA ALA A 102 3.63 2.28 5.98
C ALA A 102 4.83 2.81 5.19
N HIS A 103 4.54 3.60 4.15
CA HIS A 103 5.50 4.11 3.20
C HIS A 103 5.71 5.63 3.38
N PRO A 104 6.88 6.08 3.85
CA PRO A 104 7.17 7.51 4.02
C PRO A 104 7.44 8.18 2.66
N LEU A 105 6.49 9.00 2.21
CA LEU A 105 6.52 9.56 0.84
C LEU A 105 7.66 10.56 0.65
N ARG A 106 8.09 11.29 1.68
CA ARG A 106 9.26 12.19 1.57
C ARG A 106 10.53 11.44 1.19
N LEU A 107 10.76 10.27 1.79
CA LEU A 107 11.95 9.46 1.51
C LEU A 107 11.87 8.83 0.12
N ILE A 108 10.68 8.37 -0.28
CA ILE A 108 10.42 7.88 -1.64
C ILE A 108 10.69 8.99 -2.67
N MET A 109 10.19 10.21 -2.43
CA MET A 109 10.44 11.34 -3.31
C MET A 109 11.93 11.65 -3.44
N ALA A 110 12.67 11.62 -2.33
CA ALA A 110 14.12 11.84 -2.34
C ALA A 110 14.87 10.78 -3.18
N ASP A 111 14.51 9.50 -3.06
CA ASP A 111 15.09 8.42 -3.86
C ASP A 111 14.75 8.58 -5.35
N VAL A 112 13.50 8.94 -5.68
CA VAL A 112 13.05 9.21 -7.06
C VAL A 112 13.81 10.39 -7.67
N GLN A 113 13.93 11.51 -6.94
CA GLN A 113 14.66 12.70 -7.38
C GLN A 113 16.16 12.45 -7.53
N SER A 114 16.73 11.57 -6.70
CA SER A 114 18.13 11.14 -6.78
C SER A 114 18.36 10.13 -7.91
N GLY A 115 17.31 9.70 -8.61
CA GLY A 115 17.40 8.75 -9.71
C GLY A 115 17.77 7.34 -9.27
N VAL A 116 17.45 6.95 -8.03
CA VAL A 116 17.68 5.58 -7.54
C VAL A 116 17.04 4.57 -8.49
N ARG A 117 17.75 3.48 -8.75
CA ARG A 117 17.28 2.36 -9.58
C ARG A 117 17.37 1.05 -8.82
N ALA A 118 16.44 0.15 -9.10
CA ALA A 118 16.50 -1.21 -8.62
C ALA A 118 17.77 -1.90 -9.16
N PRO A 119 18.57 -2.55 -8.30
CA PRO A 119 19.71 -3.33 -8.75
C PRO A 119 19.23 -4.59 -9.49
N GLU A 120 20.10 -5.18 -10.31
CA GLU A 120 19.72 -6.32 -11.17
C GLU A 120 19.07 -7.50 -10.43
N PRO A 121 19.52 -7.90 -9.22
CA PRO A 121 18.86 -8.97 -8.48
C PRO A 121 17.40 -8.67 -8.11
N GLU A 122 17.04 -7.40 -7.89
CA GLU A 122 15.64 -7.01 -7.63
C GLU A 122 14.82 -6.97 -8.93
N ARG A 123 15.44 -6.52 -10.02
CA ARG A 123 14.83 -6.57 -11.37
C ARG A 123 14.51 -8.00 -11.79
N ASP A 124 15.42 -8.93 -11.53
CA ASP A 124 15.22 -10.35 -11.82
C ASP A 124 14.06 -10.96 -11.03
N LYS A 125 13.89 -10.59 -9.75
CA LYS A 125 12.75 -11.05 -8.95
C LYS A 125 11.43 -10.58 -9.55
N VAL A 126 11.36 -9.33 -9.99
CA VAL A 126 10.16 -8.76 -10.60
C VAL A 126 9.86 -9.42 -11.95
N ARG A 127 10.86 -9.63 -12.81
CA ARG A 127 10.69 -10.38 -14.07
C ARG A 127 10.15 -11.79 -13.82
N ARG A 128 10.72 -12.51 -12.84
CA ARG A 128 10.22 -13.86 -12.48
C ARG A 128 8.78 -13.83 -11.98
N LEU A 129 8.42 -12.84 -11.15
CA LEU A 129 7.05 -12.69 -10.66
C LEU A 129 6.07 -12.44 -11.81
N ILE A 130 6.45 -11.60 -12.78
CA ILE A 130 5.64 -11.31 -13.97
C ILE A 130 5.47 -12.58 -14.83
N GLY A 131 6.54 -13.35 -15.05
CA GLY A 131 6.46 -14.60 -15.80
C GLY A 131 5.51 -15.61 -15.16
N ILE A 132 5.59 -15.80 -13.83
CA ILE A 132 4.66 -16.66 -13.08
C ILE A 132 3.21 -16.15 -13.23
N ALA A 133 3.00 -14.84 -13.10
CA ALA A 133 1.66 -14.26 -13.23
C ALA A 133 1.10 -14.39 -14.67
N ALA A 134 1.94 -14.30 -15.69
CA ALA A 134 1.57 -14.50 -17.08
C ALA A 134 1.16 -15.95 -17.34
N GLU A 135 1.92 -16.93 -16.82
CA GLU A 135 1.58 -18.35 -16.88
C GLU A 135 0.24 -18.65 -16.20
N ASP A 136 0.05 -18.16 -14.97
CA ASP A 136 -1.17 -18.40 -14.18
C ASP A 136 -2.42 -17.75 -14.80
N SER A 137 -2.28 -16.56 -15.38
CA SER A 137 -3.40 -15.81 -15.97
C SER A 137 -3.67 -16.16 -17.44
N GLY A 138 -2.77 -16.90 -18.09
CA GLY A 138 -2.80 -17.16 -19.53
C GLY A 138 -2.60 -15.91 -20.39
N GLN A 139 -2.19 -14.78 -19.81
CA GLN A 139 -1.90 -13.56 -20.56
C GLN A 139 -0.49 -13.61 -21.14
N PRO A 140 -0.30 -13.17 -22.40
CA PRO A 140 1.01 -13.16 -23.01
C PRO A 140 1.93 -12.15 -22.30
N GLU A 141 3.19 -12.51 -22.12
CA GLU A 141 4.22 -11.55 -21.71
C GLU A 141 4.31 -10.40 -22.73
N LEU A 142 4.45 -9.18 -22.22
CA LEU A 142 4.63 -8.00 -23.06
C LEU A 142 6.03 -8.03 -23.70
N ALA A 143 6.13 -8.57 -24.91
CA ALA A 143 7.39 -8.74 -25.63
C ALA A 143 8.23 -7.44 -25.74
N ASP A 144 7.57 -6.29 -25.92
CA ASP A 144 8.23 -4.98 -26.08
C ASP A 144 8.51 -4.29 -24.73
N ARG A 145 7.97 -4.81 -23.62
CA ARG A 145 8.14 -4.25 -22.28
C ARG A 145 8.06 -5.37 -21.23
N PRO A 146 9.19 -6.04 -20.92
CA PRO A 146 9.19 -7.16 -19.98
C PRO A 146 8.90 -6.76 -18.53
N VAL A 147 8.92 -5.46 -18.22
CA VAL A 147 8.62 -4.91 -16.89
C VAL A 147 7.62 -3.75 -17.03
N PRO A 148 6.45 -3.79 -16.37
CA PRO A 148 5.48 -2.70 -16.38
C PRO A 148 6.10 -1.34 -16.00
N ARG A 149 5.41 -0.27 -16.38
CA ARG A 149 5.76 1.08 -15.93
C ARG A 149 5.60 1.20 -14.41
N TRP A 150 6.14 2.28 -13.85
CA TRP A 150 5.85 2.71 -12.47
C TRP A 150 4.38 2.51 -12.08
N MET A 151 4.15 1.83 -10.95
CA MET A 151 2.83 1.36 -10.52
C MET A 151 2.07 2.35 -9.62
N GLY A 152 2.79 3.32 -9.05
CA GLY A 152 2.18 4.39 -8.26
C GLY A 152 2.34 4.27 -6.76
N VAL A 153 2.39 5.41 -6.09
CA VAL A 153 2.18 5.59 -4.65
C VAL A 153 1.13 6.69 -4.38
N GLY A 154 0.71 7.41 -5.42
CA GLY A 154 -0.30 8.45 -5.38
C GLY A 154 -1.72 7.93 -5.65
N PRO A 155 -2.74 8.59 -5.09
CA PRO A 155 -4.13 8.21 -5.30
C PRO A 155 -4.56 8.28 -6.78
N ALA A 156 -4.04 9.21 -7.59
CA ALA A 156 -4.48 9.35 -8.97
C ALA A 156 -4.12 8.13 -9.83
N LEU A 157 -3.03 7.44 -9.50
CA LEU A 157 -2.61 6.23 -10.18
C LEU A 157 -3.17 4.97 -9.51
N LEU A 158 -3.15 4.89 -8.18
CA LEU A 158 -3.59 3.71 -7.43
C LEU A 158 -5.11 3.53 -7.36
N ASN A 159 -5.89 4.62 -7.37
CA ASN A 159 -7.36 4.54 -7.38
C ASN A 159 -7.94 4.51 -8.80
N ARG A 160 -7.09 4.46 -9.83
CA ARG A 160 -7.56 4.34 -11.20
C ARG A 160 -8.20 2.97 -11.34
N ALA A 161 -9.50 2.94 -11.62
CA ALA A 161 -10.15 1.70 -12.03
C ALA A 161 -9.38 1.16 -13.23
N THR A 162 -8.95 -0.10 -13.17
CA THR A 162 -8.41 -0.81 -14.32
C THR A 162 -9.47 -0.72 -15.44
N PRO A 163 -9.14 -0.19 -16.62
CA PRO A 163 -10.10 -0.10 -17.72
C PRO A 163 -10.64 -1.47 -18.14
#